data_AF-A0A8R1HRR9-F1
#
_entry.id   AF-A0A8R1HRR9-F1
#
_cell.length_a   1.000
_cell.length_b   1.000
_cell.length_c   1.000
_cell.angle_alpha   90.00
_cell.angle_beta   90.00
_cell.angle_gamma   90.00
#
_symmetry.space_group_name_H-M   'P 1'
#
loop_
_entity.id
_entity.type
_entity.pdbx_description
1 polymer ?
#
loop_
_entity_poly.entity_id
_entity_poly.type
_entity_poly.pdbx_seq_one_letter_code
_entity_poly.pdbx_strand_id
1 'polypeptide(L)'
;MLKFCLLLSYYIALSCAADCSSTTCPTNGIWSEWTTTDECDTSCGACSKLQYTRKCLSSAMNGCSCVGSTTATMECNTQACNWPRTGANGTTCCKGTPMIYNNWYHCGPLAINNTLTCCPAGGYWSTWSSWSKASDVLSWSRSRSCISGGYACPCSGDSVETKYSCPCKAVTLINGTDNSCSSVLSGMTPYTVRTPINLSSECLAVLVLEASNFRKVFYTNQGGKIVTWVGAIDSSGTCTKMPFETGTVGTNGLFYKQKFTCDLSTGYFTGGGFNNIVSLAQFS
;
A
#
# COMPACT_ATOMS: atom_id res chain seq x y z
N MET A 1 -2.94 65.35 6.68
CA MET A 1 -1.60 64.90 6.24
C MET A 1 -1.01 64.16 7.44
N LEU A 2 -0.53 62.92 7.43
CA LEU A 2 0.03 62.06 6.39
C LEU A 2 0.01 60.61 6.94
N LYS A 3 -0.16 59.62 6.05
CA LYS A 3 -0.15 58.17 6.33
C LYS A 3 1.14 57.70 7.01
N PHE A 4 1.05 56.76 7.96
CA PHE A 4 2.12 55.78 8.21
C PHE A 4 1.53 54.37 8.25
N CYS A 5 1.77 53.64 7.15
CA CYS A 5 1.51 52.22 6.98
C CYS A 5 2.59 51.40 7.69
N LEU A 6 2.14 50.30 8.31
CA LEU A 6 2.73 48.95 8.31
C LEU A 6 4.20 48.78 8.70
N LEU A 7 4.44 47.97 9.73
CA LEU A 7 5.46 46.92 9.74
C LEU A 7 5.07 45.88 10.82
N LEU A 8 4.06 45.04 10.53
CA LEU A 8 3.97 43.73 11.18
C LEU A 8 5.03 42.87 10.51
N SER A 9 6.05 42.50 11.30
CA SER A 9 7.09 41.55 10.96
C SER A 9 6.47 40.17 10.71
N TYR A 10 5.97 39.98 9.50
CA TYR A 10 5.61 38.67 8.97
C TYR A 10 6.91 38.00 8.55
N TYR A 11 7.55 37.32 9.50
CA TYR A 11 8.57 36.31 9.21
C TYR A 11 7.88 35.16 8.47
N ILE A 12 7.70 35.31 7.16
CA ILE A 12 7.56 34.16 6.28
C ILE A 12 8.93 33.50 6.29
N ALA A 13 9.08 32.46 7.09
CA ALA A 13 10.04 31.43 6.76
C ALA A 13 9.65 30.94 5.36
N LEU A 14 10.41 31.38 4.35
CA LEU A 14 10.29 30.89 2.99
C LEU A 14 10.80 29.44 3.02
N SER A 15 9.93 28.52 3.42
CA SER A 15 10.17 27.09 3.28
C SER A 15 10.15 26.79 1.78
N CYS A 16 11.32 26.70 1.17
CA CYS A 16 11.50 26.08 -0.15
C CYS A 16 11.41 24.56 -0.06
N ALA A 17 10.54 24.04 0.81
CA ALA A 17 10.09 22.66 0.71
C ALA A 17 8.90 22.71 -0.24
N ALA A 18 9.10 22.29 -1.48
CA ALA A 18 7.99 21.98 -2.34
C ALA A 18 7.07 21.01 -1.58
N ASP A 19 5.86 21.46 -1.26
CA ASP A 19 4.86 20.62 -0.61
C ASP A 19 4.54 19.43 -1.54
N CYS A 20 5.17 18.29 -1.29
CA CYS A 20 4.72 17.01 -1.81
C CYS A 20 3.55 16.50 -0.95
N SER A 21 2.43 17.22 -1.00
CA SER A 21 1.22 16.90 -0.22
C SER A 21 0.44 15.69 -0.77
N SER A 22 0.95 15.03 -1.81
CA SER A 22 0.26 13.89 -2.43
C SER A 22 0.96 12.58 -2.11
N THR A 23 0.21 11.65 -1.52
CA THR A 23 0.56 10.23 -1.34
C THR A 23 0.72 9.47 -2.67
N THR A 24 0.51 10.14 -3.80
CA THR A 24 0.69 9.65 -5.16
C THR A 24 2.11 9.92 -5.67
N CYS A 25 2.62 8.97 -6.47
CA CYS A 25 3.95 9.00 -7.06
C CYS A 25 4.38 10.39 -7.55
N PRO A 26 5.64 10.82 -7.31
CA PRO A 26 6.16 12.01 -7.95
C PRO A 26 6.07 11.86 -9.47
N THR A 27 5.60 12.91 -10.14
CA THR A 27 5.44 12.92 -11.60
C THR A 27 6.79 12.61 -12.26
N ASN A 28 6.82 11.62 -13.14
CA ASN A 28 8.02 11.09 -13.81
C ASN A 28 9.00 10.29 -12.94
N GLY A 29 8.58 9.84 -11.76
CA GLY A 29 9.36 8.99 -10.88
C GLY A 29 10.54 9.70 -10.23
N ILE A 30 11.37 8.94 -9.52
CA ILE A 30 12.57 9.44 -8.85
C ILE A 30 13.79 8.92 -9.59
N TRP A 31 14.53 9.83 -10.20
CA TRP A 31 15.79 9.53 -10.86
C TRP A 31 16.97 9.64 -9.90
N SER A 32 18.01 8.83 -10.10
CA SER A 32 19.31 9.09 -9.49
C SER A 32 19.97 10.31 -10.12
N GLU A 33 21.00 10.81 -9.44
CA GLU A 33 21.97 11.70 -10.08
C GLU A 33 22.57 11.05 -11.33
N TRP A 34 22.94 11.89 -12.29
CA TRP A 34 23.69 11.47 -13.47
C TRP A 34 25.12 11.13 -13.08
N THR A 35 25.62 9.98 -13.53
CA THR A 35 26.96 9.50 -13.24
C THR A 35 27.64 9.01 -14.51
N THR A 36 28.96 9.17 -14.60
CA THR A 36 29.78 8.63 -15.70
C THR A 36 30.99 7.93 -15.10
N THR A 37 31.48 6.90 -15.80
CA THR A 37 32.74 6.21 -15.48
C THR A 37 33.90 6.70 -16.35
N ASP A 38 33.60 7.54 -17.34
CA ASP A 38 34.57 7.99 -18.33
C ASP A 38 35.29 9.25 -17.83
N GLU A 39 36.55 9.40 -18.21
CA GLU A 39 37.33 10.61 -17.96
C GLU A 39 37.13 11.63 -19.08
N CYS A 40 37.10 12.91 -18.72
CA CYS A 40 36.92 13.98 -19.69
C CYS A 40 38.25 14.31 -20.37
N ASP A 41 38.32 14.21 -21.71
CA ASP A 41 39.55 14.51 -22.47
C ASP A 41 40.04 15.96 -22.29
N THR A 42 39.16 16.89 -21.92
CA THR A 42 39.48 18.31 -21.77
C THR A 42 39.28 18.74 -20.33
N SER A 43 40.21 19.54 -19.79
CA SER A 43 40.19 19.95 -18.38
C SER A 43 39.28 21.15 -18.08
N CYS A 44 38.87 21.92 -19.10
CA CYS A 44 37.99 23.07 -18.94
C CYS A 44 37.35 23.50 -20.28
N GLY A 45 36.28 24.29 -20.20
CA GLY A 45 35.64 24.98 -21.30
C GLY A 45 34.64 24.13 -22.10
N ALA A 46 34.15 23.02 -21.55
CA ALA A 46 33.10 22.20 -22.17
C ALA A 46 33.44 21.68 -23.60
N CYS A 47 34.72 21.42 -23.88
CA CYS A 47 35.16 20.99 -25.22
C CYS A 47 34.83 19.52 -25.51
N SER A 48 34.67 18.68 -24.49
CA SER A 48 34.40 17.25 -24.61
C SER A 48 33.02 16.89 -24.05
N LYS A 49 32.47 15.78 -24.55
CA LYS A 49 31.19 15.23 -24.09
C LYS A 49 31.39 13.80 -23.63
N LEU A 50 30.73 13.43 -22.54
CA LEU A 50 30.71 12.07 -22.01
C LEU A 50 29.30 11.52 -22.01
N GLN A 51 29.19 10.20 -22.03
CA GLN A 51 27.95 9.49 -21.74
C GLN A 51 27.77 9.39 -20.23
N TYR A 52 26.63 9.88 -19.76
CA TYR A 52 26.19 9.76 -18.38
C TYR A 52 25.02 8.79 -18.32
N THR A 53 24.94 8.08 -17.22
CA THR A 53 23.86 7.15 -16.91
C THR A 53 23.20 7.52 -15.59
N ARG A 54 21.91 7.25 -15.47
CA ARG A 54 21.13 7.37 -14.25
C ARG A 54 20.22 6.17 -14.08
N LYS A 55 19.79 5.90 -12.86
CA LYS A 55 18.92 4.79 -12.51
C LYS A 55 17.56 5.31 -12.03
N CYS A 56 16.51 4.56 -12.33
CA CYS A 56 15.19 4.84 -11.78
C CYS A 56 15.10 4.28 -10.36
N LEU A 57 15.11 5.17 -9.38
CA LEU A 57 15.11 4.84 -7.95
C LEU A 57 13.72 4.46 -7.45
N SER A 58 12.66 4.94 -8.11
CA SER A 58 11.27 4.60 -7.80
C SER A 58 10.76 3.34 -8.52
N SER A 59 11.65 2.57 -9.15
CA SER A 59 11.27 1.35 -9.91
C SER A 59 10.61 0.27 -9.05
N ALA A 60 10.94 0.20 -7.75
CA ALA A 60 10.31 -0.70 -6.79
C ALA A 60 8.94 -0.21 -6.29
N MET A 61 8.53 1.00 -6.67
CA MET A 61 7.29 1.63 -6.23
C MET A 61 6.21 1.44 -7.30
N ASN A 62 5.09 0.81 -6.94
CA ASN A 62 4.05 0.48 -7.91
C ASN A 62 3.43 1.75 -8.51
N GLY A 63 3.45 1.88 -9.84
CA GLY A 63 2.93 3.03 -10.57
C GLY A 63 3.86 4.25 -10.62
N CYS A 64 5.06 4.21 -10.03
CA CYS A 64 6.00 5.33 -10.03
C CYS A 64 7.16 5.14 -11.02
N SER A 65 6.87 4.61 -12.22
CA SER A 65 7.87 4.40 -13.26
C SER A 65 8.49 5.72 -13.68
N CYS A 66 9.82 5.75 -13.80
CA CYS A 66 10.49 6.94 -14.28
C CYS A 66 10.26 7.13 -15.78
N VAL A 67 9.96 8.36 -16.18
CA VAL A 67 9.74 8.72 -17.59
C VAL A 67 10.96 9.48 -18.10
N GLY A 68 11.53 9.01 -19.22
CA GLY A 68 12.71 9.60 -19.86
C GLY A 68 13.88 8.62 -20.02
N SER A 69 14.96 9.07 -20.65
CA SER A 69 16.13 8.24 -20.95
C SER A 69 16.95 7.93 -19.69
N THR A 70 17.50 6.71 -19.61
CA THR A 70 18.49 6.29 -18.61
C THR A 70 19.91 6.74 -18.95
N THR A 71 20.14 7.20 -20.18
CA THR A 71 21.43 7.67 -20.67
C THR A 71 21.31 9.06 -21.30
N ALA A 72 22.34 9.88 -21.16
CA ALA A 72 22.43 11.21 -21.77
C ALA A 72 23.89 11.55 -22.09
N THR A 73 24.11 12.20 -23.23
CA THR A 73 25.44 12.72 -23.59
C THR A 73 25.50 14.19 -23.17
N MET A 74 26.39 14.50 -22.23
CA MET A 74 26.53 15.85 -21.64
C MET A 74 27.98 16.33 -21.71
N GLU A 75 28.15 17.65 -21.74
CA GLU A 75 29.48 18.27 -21.70
C GLU A 75 30.13 18.05 -20.33
N CYS A 76 31.42 17.78 -20.33
CA CYS A 76 32.23 17.60 -19.12
C CYS A 76 33.19 18.78 -18.94
N ASN A 77 33.67 18.98 -17.71
CA ASN A 77 34.60 20.06 -17.35
C ASN A 77 34.17 21.43 -17.92
N THR A 78 32.94 21.80 -17.57
CA THR A 78 32.27 22.98 -18.13
C THR A 78 32.75 24.31 -17.56
N GLN A 79 33.66 24.27 -16.58
CA GLN A 79 34.27 25.47 -16.03
C GLN A 79 34.98 26.25 -17.13
N ALA A 80 34.80 27.58 -17.16
CA ALA A 80 35.53 28.45 -18.08
C ALA A 80 37.04 28.33 -17.82
N CYS A 81 37.81 28.29 -18.89
CA CYS A 81 39.26 28.28 -18.78
C CYS A 81 39.81 29.67 -18.48
N ASN A 82 41.00 29.70 -17.88
CA ASN A 82 41.82 30.89 -17.85
C ASN A 82 42.15 31.35 -19.29
N TRP A 83 42.00 32.65 -19.51
CA TRP A 83 42.43 33.29 -20.74
C TRP A 83 43.77 34.02 -20.50
N PRO A 84 44.76 33.93 -21.42
CA PRO A 84 44.80 33.19 -22.68
C PRO A 84 45.25 31.72 -22.51
N ARG A 85 44.71 30.81 -23.32
CA ARG A 85 45.21 29.42 -23.41
C ARG A 85 46.47 29.39 -24.28
N THR A 86 47.65 29.26 -23.69
CA THR A 86 48.90 29.08 -24.44
C THR A 86 48.83 27.78 -25.26
N GLY A 87 48.91 27.87 -26.59
CA GLY A 87 48.89 26.71 -27.49
C GLY A 87 47.52 26.29 -28.03
N ALA A 88 46.44 27.01 -27.73
CA ALA A 88 45.12 26.72 -28.30
C ALA A 88 44.92 27.46 -29.64
N ASN A 89 44.65 26.70 -30.70
CA ASN A 89 44.40 27.22 -32.05
C ASN A 89 42.98 27.79 -32.14
N GLY A 90 42.71 28.95 -31.51
CA GLY A 90 41.56 29.83 -31.74
C GLY A 90 40.13 29.31 -31.44
N THR A 91 39.92 28.02 -31.21
CA THR A 91 38.58 27.46 -31.08
C THR A 91 38.00 27.72 -29.70
N THR A 92 37.03 28.63 -29.62
CA THR A 92 36.22 28.83 -28.41
C THR A 92 35.22 27.68 -28.30
N CYS A 93 35.49 26.71 -27.44
CA CYS A 93 34.60 25.57 -27.19
C CYS A 93 33.33 25.94 -26.43
N CYS A 94 33.36 27.05 -25.69
CA CYS A 94 32.24 27.51 -24.90
C CYS A 94 31.16 28.06 -25.83
N LYS A 95 30.23 27.19 -26.24
CA LYS A 95 29.08 27.56 -27.06
C LYS A 95 27.92 28.00 -26.16
N GLY A 96 27.77 29.31 -26.01
CA GLY A 96 26.64 29.94 -25.31
C GLY A 96 27.11 31.01 -24.32
N THR A 97 26.21 31.43 -23.42
CA THR A 97 26.49 32.49 -22.45
C THR A 97 27.17 31.93 -21.19
N PRO A 98 28.22 32.61 -20.66
CA PRO A 98 28.81 32.20 -19.40
C PRO A 98 27.78 32.33 -18.27
N MET A 99 27.74 31.36 -17.37
CA MET A 99 26.90 31.35 -16.18
C MET A 99 27.77 31.15 -14.94
N ILE A 100 27.31 31.66 -13.79
CA ILE A 100 27.98 31.44 -12.50
C ILE A 100 27.29 30.28 -11.80
N TYR A 101 28.04 29.24 -11.46
CA TYR A 101 27.58 28.10 -10.67
C TYR A 101 28.62 27.81 -9.58
N ASN A 102 28.17 27.60 -8.34
CA ASN A 102 29.04 27.44 -7.16
C ASN A 102 30.16 28.49 -7.04
N ASN A 103 29.89 29.74 -7.43
CA ASN A 103 30.85 30.86 -7.42
C ASN A 103 31.98 30.78 -8.47
N TRP A 104 31.84 29.92 -9.48
CA TRP A 104 32.78 29.77 -10.60
C TRP A 104 32.08 30.08 -11.92
N TYR A 105 32.84 30.55 -12.92
CA TYR A 105 32.32 30.77 -14.27
C TYR A 105 32.30 29.44 -15.04
N HIS A 106 31.15 29.11 -15.61
CA HIS A 106 30.93 27.93 -16.44
C HIS A 106 30.43 28.35 -17.83
N CYS A 107 30.74 27.51 -18.82
CA CYS A 107 30.23 27.63 -20.18
C CYS A 107 28.81 27.05 -20.20
N GLY A 108 27.82 27.87 -20.56
CA GLY A 108 26.40 27.56 -20.43
C GLY A 108 25.59 27.68 -21.73
N PRO A 109 24.28 27.37 -21.71
CA PRO A 109 23.49 27.00 -20.52
C PRO A 109 23.68 25.54 -20.13
N LEU A 110 24.14 25.29 -18.92
CA LEU A 110 24.13 23.95 -18.33
C LEU A 110 22.70 23.61 -17.94
N ALA A 111 22.26 22.38 -18.23
CA ALA A 111 21.05 21.83 -17.65
C ALA A 111 21.29 21.62 -16.14
N ILE A 112 21.16 22.68 -15.36
CA ILE A 112 21.11 22.60 -13.90
C ILE A 112 19.78 21.97 -13.55
N ASN A 113 19.73 20.65 -13.52
CA ASN A 113 18.59 19.91 -13.01
C ASN A 113 18.62 19.97 -11.48
N ASN A 114 18.63 21.20 -10.93
CA ASN A 114 18.59 21.47 -9.50
C ASN A 114 17.15 21.39 -8.96
N THR A 115 16.25 20.77 -9.71
CA THR A 115 15.04 20.21 -9.14
C THR A 115 15.47 18.97 -8.35
N LEU A 116 15.90 19.20 -7.10
CA LEU A 116 15.94 18.13 -6.11
C LEU A 116 14.58 17.46 -6.20
N THR A 117 14.55 16.19 -6.61
CA THR A 117 13.28 15.49 -6.78
C THR A 117 12.62 15.47 -5.42
N CYS A 118 11.50 16.16 -5.30
CA CYS A 118 10.88 16.41 -4.01
C CYS A 118 10.53 15.08 -3.32
N CYS A 119 11.07 14.85 -2.12
CA CYS A 119 10.70 13.69 -1.32
C CYS A 119 9.24 13.84 -0.86
N PRO A 120 8.39 12.80 -0.97
CA PRO A 120 7.08 12.82 -0.32
C PRO A 120 7.25 12.99 1.19
N ALA A 121 6.37 13.79 1.80
CA ALA A 121 6.40 14.01 3.24
C ALA A 121 6.21 12.66 3.98
N GLY A 122 7.17 12.31 4.84
CA GLY A 122 7.17 11.05 5.57
C GLY A 122 7.64 9.83 4.76
N GLY A 123 8.30 10.04 3.62
CA GLY A 123 8.94 9.00 2.81
C GLY A 123 7.95 8.07 2.10
N TYR A 124 8.47 7.03 1.46
CA TYR A 124 7.68 6.02 0.77
C TYR A 124 7.85 4.65 1.43
N TRP A 125 6.75 4.19 2.02
CA TRP A 125 6.63 2.86 2.62
C TRP A 125 6.23 1.82 1.58
N SER A 126 6.72 0.58 1.74
CA SER A 126 6.11 -0.58 1.08
C SER A 126 4.67 -0.77 1.55
N THR A 127 3.91 -1.60 0.82
CA THR A 127 2.69 -2.18 1.41
C THR A 127 3.05 -2.96 2.68
N TRP A 128 2.10 -3.01 3.61
CA TRP A 128 2.22 -3.88 4.78
C TRP A 128 2.22 -5.35 4.35
N SER A 129 3.01 -6.17 5.03
CA SER A 129 2.91 -7.63 4.92
C SER A 129 1.56 -8.13 5.43
N SER A 130 1.24 -9.38 5.09
CA SER A 130 0.18 -10.13 5.78
C SER A 130 0.45 -10.19 7.28
N TRP A 131 -0.62 -10.36 8.06
CA TRP A 131 -0.47 -10.57 9.50
C TRP A 131 0.18 -11.92 9.78
N SER A 132 0.94 -11.98 10.87
CA SER A 132 1.54 -13.21 11.38
C SER A 132 1.25 -13.32 12.88
N LYS A 133 0.98 -14.53 13.37
CA LYS A 133 0.76 -14.78 14.81
C LYS A 133 2.10 -15.07 15.48
N ALA A 134 2.39 -14.40 16.60
CA ALA A 134 3.55 -14.71 17.41
C ALA A 134 3.38 -16.07 18.11
N SER A 135 4.47 -16.84 18.22
CA SER A 135 4.47 -18.09 18.99
C SER A 135 4.16 -17.80 20.46
N ASP A 136 3.27 -18.60 21.05
CA ASP A 136 2.97 -18.62 22.48
C ASP A 136 2.45 -17.29 23.08
N VAL A 137 2.06 -16.32 22.25
CA VAL A 137 1.50 -15.02 22.67
C VAL A 137 0.26 -14.66 21.84
N LEU A 138 -0.74 -14.04 22.48
CA LEU A 138 -1.94 -13.49 21.82
C LEU A 138 -1.64 -12.16 21.12
N SER A 139 -0.69 -12.18 20.18
CA SER A 139 -0.31 -11.01 19.40
C SER A 139 -0.13 -11.34 17.93
N TRP A 140 -0.57 -10.42 17.09
CA TRP A 140 -0.38 -10.46 15.65
C TRP A 140 0.50 -9.29 15.25
N SER A 141 1.49 -9.55 14.40
CA SER A 141 2.40 -8.54 13.87
C SER A 141 2.45 -8.55 12.36
N ARG A 142 2.64 -7.37 11.78
CA ARG A 142 2.98 -7.19 10.36
C ARG A 142 4.05 -6.13 10.22
N SER A 143 4.78 -6.17 9.12
CA SER A 143 5.91 -5.28 8.87
C SER A 143 5.81 -4.62 7.50
N ARG A 144 6.47 -3.47 7.37
CA ARG A 144 6.68 -2.75 6.10
C ARG A 144 8.09 -2.16 6.10
N SER A 145 8.60 -1.89 4.91
CA SER A 145 9.96 -1.37 4.72
C SER A 145 9.92 0.04 4.14
N CYS A 146 10.82 0.90 4.60
CA CYS A 146 11.00 2.23 4.02
C CYS A 146 11.81 2.10 2.73
N ILE A 147 11.16 2.26 1.58
CA ILE A 147 11.79 2.11 0.26
C ILE A 147 12.61 3.37 -0.08
N SER A 148 12.20 4.52 0.44
CA SER A 148 12.85 5.81 0.15
C SER A 148 14.04 6.15 1.07
N GLY A 149 14.28 5.35 2.12
CA GLY A 149 15.27 5.68 3.16
C GLY A 149 16.71 5.78 2.65
N GLY A 150 17.08 5.00 1.63
CA GLY A 150 18.40 5.04 1.01
C GLY A 150 18.67 6.28 0.14
N TYR A 151 17.67 7.14 -0.06
CA TYR A 151 17.72 8.28 -0.98
C TYR A 151 17.54 9.63 -0.26
N ALA A 152 17.97 9.70 1.01
CA ALA A 152 17.79 10.88 1.87
C ALA A 152 16.32 11.32 2.05
N CYS A 153 15.36 10.41 1.80
CA CYS A 153 13.94 10.60 2.07
C CYS A 153 13.50 9.65 3.22
N PRO A 154 13.73 10.02 4.50
CA PRO A 154 13.40 9.16 5.63
C PRO A 154 11.90 8.95 5.78
N CYS A 155 11.48 7.72 6.07
CA CYS A 155 10.07 7.45 6.34
C CYS A 155 9.67 7.84 7.77
N SER A 156 8.47 8.37 7.94
CA SER A 156 7.90 8.68 9.27
C SER A 156 6.87 7.63 9.69
N GLY A 157 6.94 7.22 10.96
CA GLY A 157 6.08 6.19 11.57
C GLY A 157 6.76 4.83 11.70
N ASP A 158 6.01 3.85 12.22
CA ASP A 158 6.57 2.54 12.56
C ASP A 158 6.69 1.61 11.35
N SER A 159 7.77 0.82 11.34
CA SER A 159 8.00 -0.28 10.38
C SER A 159 7.30 -1.59 10.79
N VAL A 160 6.81 -1.66 12.02
CA VAL A 160 6.14 -2.83 12.59
C VAL A 160 4.87 -2.39 13.31
N GLU A 161 3.76 -3.09 13.05
CA GLU A 161 2.50 -2.89 13.76
C GLU A 161 2.14 -4.18 14.51
N THR A 162 1.73 -4.04 15.78
CA THR A 162 1.31 -5.17 16.62
C THR A 162 -0.11 -4.95 17.15
N LYS A 163 -0.93 -6.01 17.13
CA LYS A 163 -2.28 -6.04 17.71
C LYS A 163 -2.44 -7.21 18.67
N TYR A 164 -3.29 -7.03 19.68
CA TYR A 164 -3.65 -8.06 20.67
C TYR A 164 -5.04 -8.66 20.45
N SER A 165 -5.70 -8.30 19.35
CA SER A 165 -6.97 -8.85 18.91
C SER A 165 -6.83 -9.46 17.52
N CYS A 166 -7.65 -10.48 17.23
CA CYS A 166 -7.70 -11.12 15.91
C CYS A 166 -7.82 -10.06 14.79
N PRO A 167 -6.92 -10.09 13.79
CA PRO A 167 -6.87 -9.05 12.75
C PRO A 167 -7.97 -9.22 11.68
N CYS A 168 -8.62 -10.37 11.59
CA CYS A 168 -9.71 -10.58 10.64
C CYS A 168 -10.93 -9.71 10.96
N LYS A 169 -11.63 -9.28 9.91
CA LYS A 169 -12.90 -8.55 10.06
C LYS A 169 -13.93 -9.47 10.72
N ALA A 170 -14.57 -8.97 11.78
CA ALA A 170 -15.60 -9.71 12.50
C ALA A 170 -16.74 -10.13 11.55
N VAL A 171 -17.15 -11.39 11.63
CA VAL A 171 -18.24 -11.91 10.81
C VAL A 171 -19.58 -11.39 11.34
N THR A 172 -20.40 -10.86 10.44
CA THR A 172 -21.73 -10.33 10.77
C THR A 172 -22.84 -11.33 10.41
N LEU A 173 -24.09 -10.98 10.70
CA LEU A 173 -25.26 -11.78 10.37
C LEU A 173 -25.85 -11.42 9.01
N ILE A 174 -26.40 -12.40 8.31
CA ILE A 174 -27.31 -12.17 7.18
C ILE A 174 -28.71 -11.90 7.76
N ASN A 175 -29.19 -10.67 7.67
CA ASN A 175 -30.47 -10.27 8.25
C ASN A 175 -31.66 -10.65 7.36
N GLY A 176 -32.82 -10.92 7.95
CA GLY A 176 -34.05 -11.26 7.21
C GLY A 176 -34.61 -10.13 6.32
N THR A 177 -34.15 -8.89 6.52
CA THR A 177 -34.46 -7.74 5.65
C THR A 177 -33.52 -7.64 4.45
N ASP A 178 -32.31 -8.18 4.57
CA ASP A 178 -31.32 -8.26 3.49
C ASP A 178 -31.42 -9.64 2.83
N ASN A 179 -32.26 -9.72 1.80
CA ASN A 179 -32.53 -10.96 1.08
C ASN A 179 -31.38 -11.38 0.15
N SER A 180 -30.14 -11.01 0.48
CA SER A 180 -28.93 -11.17 -0.34
C SER A 180 -28.62 -12.64 -0.71
N CYS A 181 -29.23 -13.59 0.00
CA CYS A 181 -29.10 -15.03 -0.24
C CYS A 181 -30.39 -15.71 -0.76
N SER A 182 -31.47 -14.97 -1.03
CA SER A 182 -32.76 -15.56 -1.42
C SER A 182 -32.71 -16.42 -2.68
N SER A 183 -31.94 -15.98 -3.67
CA SER A 183 -31.81 -16.69 -4.94
C SER A 183 -31.17 -18.08 -4.77
N VAL A 184 -30.32 -18.25 -3.76
CA VAL A 184 -29.57 -19.49 -3.48
C VAL A 184 -30.33 -20.39 -2.49
N LEU A 185 -31.09 -19.79 -1.58
CA LEU A 185 -31.82 -20.44 -0.50
C LEU A 185 -33.33 -20.20 -0.63
N SER A 186 -33.86 -20.46 -1.84
CA SER A 186 -35.29 -20.27 -2.17
C SER A 186 -36.19 -21.05 -1.19
N GLY A 187 -37.15 -20.34 -0.58
CA GLY A 187 -38.08 -20.89 0.41
C GLY A 187 -37.54 -20.99 1.84
N MET A 188 -36.28 -20.65 2.09
CA MET A 188 -35.69 -20.65 3.43
C MET A 188 -35.46 -19.22 3.94
N THR A 189 -35.59 -19.05 5.25
CA THR A 189 -35.40 -17.77 5.95
C THR A 189 -34.14 -17.81 6.80
N PRO A 190 -33.30 -16.76 6.79
CA PRO A 190 -32.14 -16.70 7.66
C PRO A 190 -32.59 -16.57 9.11
N TYR A 191 -31.99 -17.37 9.98
CA TYR A 191 -32.23 -17.33 11.41
C TYR A 191 -31.14 -16.51 12.09
N THR A 192 -31.50 -15.27 12.41
CA THR A 192 -30.61 -14.18 12.82
C THR A 192 -30.39 -14.07 14.32
N VAL A 193 -30.94 -14.99 15.12
CA VAL A 193 -30.99 -14.84 16.58
C VAL A 193 -29.60 -15.05 17.23
N ARG A 194 -28.59 -15.51 16.48
CA ARG A 194 -27.26 -15.85 17.04
C ARG A 194 -26.14 -15.25 16.22
N THR A 195 -25.70 -14.06 16.60
CA THR A 195 -24.45 -13.46 16.09
C THR A 195 -23.29 -14.45 16.25
N PRO A 196 -22.43 -14.59 15.23
CA PRO A 196 -21.23 -15.40 15.34
C PRO A 196 -20.37 -14.94 16.52
N ILE A 197 -19.91 -15.88 17.32
CA ILE A 197 -19.04 -15.61 18.47
C ILE A 197 -17.62 -15.47 17.95
N ASN A 198 -17.03 -14.29 18.07
CA ASN A 198 -15.62 -14.07 17.72
C ASN A 198 -14.75 -14.37 18.94
N LEU A 199 -14.03 -15.49 18.89
CA LEU A 199 -13.02 -15.88 19.88
C LEU A 199 -11.70 -15.20 19.52
N SER A 200 -11.47 -14.02 20.09
CA SER A 200 -10.30 -13.19 19.77
C SER A 200 -8.96 -13.85 20.09
N SER A 201 -8.88 -14.70 21.12
CA SER A 201 -7.66 -15.42 21.52
C SER A 201 -7.25 -16.51 20.53
N GLU A 202 -8.24 -17.24 19.99
CA GLU A 202 -8.01 -18.31 19.02
C GLU A 202 -8.10 -17.82 17.57
N CYS A 203 -8.51 -16.56 17.37
CA CYS A 203 -8.81 -15.98 16.07
C CYS A 203 -9.78 -16.86 15.26
N LEU A 204 -10.85 -17.28 15.94
CA LEU A 204 -11.92 -18.09 15.41
C LEU A 204 -13.25 -17.33 15.44
N ALA A 205 -14.03 -17.47 14.38
CA ALA A 205 -15.45 -17.16 14.42
C ALA A 205 -16.22 -18.47 14.61
N VAL A 206 -17.19 -18.48 15.53
CA VAL A 206 -17.99 -19.67 15.84
C VAL A 206 -19.45 -19.39 15.57
N LEU A 207 -20.04 -20.16 14.66
CA LEU A 207 -21.47 -20.19 14.42
C LEU A 207 -22.10 -21.33 15.20
N VAL A 208 -23.13 -21.02 15.98
CA VAL A 208 -23.92 -22.02 16.71
C VAL A 208 -25.11 -22.41 15.85
N LEU A 209 -25.09 -23.64 15.36
CA LEU A 209 -26.12 -24.24 14.52
C LEU A 209 -27.11 -25.00 15.38
N GLU A 210 -28.40 -24.76 15.20
CA GLU A 210 -29.46 -25.53 15.85
C GLU A 210 -29.83 -26.76 15.01
N ALA A 211 -29.89 -27.92 15.64
CA ALA A 211 -30.22 -29.20 15.00
C ALA A 211 -31.42 -29.85 15.68
N SER A 212 -32.48 -29.05 15.81
CA SER A 212 -33.72 -29.47 16.46
C SER A 212 -34.92 -28.91 15.72
N ASN A 213 -36.11 -29.34 16.12
CA ASN A 213 -37.40 -28.74 15.75
C ASN A 213 -37.96 -27.84 16.87
N PHE A 214 -37.15 -27.45 17.86
CA PHE A 214 -37.64 -26.74 19.04
C PHE A 214 -38.16 -25.33 18.74
N ARG A 215 -37.40 -24.52 17.98
CA ARG A 215 -37.81 -23.16 17.57
C ARG A 215 -38.37 -23.12 16.14
N LYS A 216 -37.67 -23.80 15.23
CA LYS A 216 -38.03 -24.03 13.84
C LYS A 216 -37.42 -25.35 13.39
N VAL A 217 -37.87 -25.89 12.26
CA VAL A 217 -37.25 -27.07 11.65
C VAL A 217 -35.98 -26.63 10.93
N PHE A 218 -34.83 -26.86 11.57
CA PHE A 218 -33.52 -26.48 11.02
C PHE A 218 -32.80 -27.59 10.28
N TYR A 219 -33.43 -28.75 10.14
CA TYR A 219 -32.81 -29.92 9.55
C TYR A 219 -33.60 -30.44 8.35
N THR A 220 -32.88 -30.99 7.39
CA THR A 220 -33.43 -31.73 6.25
C THR A 220 -32.73 -33.07 6.15
N ASN A 221 -33.44 -34.09 5.67
CA ASN A 221 -32.82 -35.39 5.40
C ASN A 221 -32.28 -35.40 3.97
N GLN A 222 -30.96 -35.49 3.82
CA GLN A 222 -30.30 -35.69 2.53
C GLN A 222 -29.60 -37.04 2.52
N GLY A 223 -30.20 -38.02 1.85
CA GLY A 223 -29.60 -39.36 1.67
C GLY A 223 -29.33 -40.10 2.99
N GLY A 224 -30.20 -39.95 3.99
CA GLY A 224 -30.06 -40.56 5.32
C GLY A 224 -29.27 -39.71 6.32
N LYS A 225 -28.71 -38.58 5.90
CA LYS A 225 -27.99 -37.62 6.76
C LYS A 225 -28.87 -36.44 7.12
N ILE A 226 -28.81 -36.05 8.38
CA ILE A 226 -29.54 -34.89 8.90
C ILE A 226 -28.62 -33.67 8.77
N VAL A 227 -28.98 -32.77 7.86
CA VAL A 227 -28.19 -31.58 7.56
C VAL A 227 -28.96 -30.30 7.84
N THR A 228 -28.24 -29.29 8.30
CA THR A 228 -28.72 -27.92 8.35
C THR A 228 -28.03 -27.07 7.29
N TRP A 229 -28.71 -26.05 6.79
CA TRP A 229 -28.18 -25.17 5.75
C TRP A 229 -27.62 -23.90 6.37
N VAL A 230 -26.42 -23.55 5.95
CA VAL A 230 -25.81 -22.26 6.25
C VAL A 230 -25.61 -21.53 4.94
N GLY A 231 -25.94 -20.25 4.92
CA GLY A 231 -25.59 -19.33 3.85
C GLY A 231 -24.50 -18.39 4.34
N ALA A 232 -23.56 -18.06 3.46
CA ALA A 232 -22.52 -17.07 3.72
C ALA A 232 -22.35 -16.14 2.53
N ILE A 233 -22.14 -14.86 2.81
CA ILE A 233 -21.77 -13.84 1.83
C ILE A 233 -20.27 -13.60 1.97
N ASP A 234 -19.56 -13.72 0.86
CA ASP A 234 -18.11 -13.49 0.81
C ASP A 234 -17.78 -11.99 0.64
N SER A 235 -16.49 -11.68 0.62
CA SER A 235 -15.97 -10.31 0.41
C SER A 235 -16.31 -9.69 -0.95
N SER A 236 -16.75 -10.49 -1.93
CA SER A 236 -17.22 -10.02 -3.24
C SER A 236 -18.72 -9.70 -3.25
N GLY A 237 -19.44 -10.03 -2.18
CA GLY A 237 -20.89 -9.91 -2.10
C GLY A 237 -21.65 -11.12 -2.65
N THR A 238 -20.95 -12.21 -2.98
CA THR A 238 -21.57 -13.42 -3.52
C THR A 238 -22.07 -14.30 -2.38
N CYS A 239 -23.33 -14.74 -2.46
CA CYS A 239 -23.88 -15.69 -1.51
C CYS A 239 -23.68 -17.14 -1.97
N THR A 240 -23.22 -17.98 -1.05
CA THR A 240 -23.13 -19.44 -1.24
C THR A 240 -23.80 -20.16 -0.07
N LYS A 241 -24.24 -21.41 -0.30
CA LYS A 241 -24.81 -22.26 0.75
C LYS A 241 -24.05 -23.57 0.89
N MET A 242 -23.91 -24.05 2.11
CA MET A 242 -23.30 -25.34 2.42
C MET A 242 -24.16 -26.12 3.42
N PRO A 243 -24.32 -27.45 3.22
CA PRO A 243 -24.94 -28.31 4.21
C PRO A 243 -23.94 -28.66 5.32
N PHE A 244 -24.38 -28.60 6.57
CA PHE A 244 -23.62 -29.05 7.74
C PHE A 244 -24.33 -30.24 8.36
N GLU A 245 -23.62 -31.36 8.50
CA GLU A 245 -24.14 -32.56 9.16
C GLU A 245 -24.30 -32.32 10.65
N THR A 246 -25.46 -32.67 11.19
CA THR A 246 -25.84 -32.40 12.58
C THR A 246 -26.13 -33.68 13.37
N GLY A 247 -25.63 -34.83 12.91
CA GLY A 247 -25.78 -36.09 13.64
C GLY A 247 -27.24 -36.44 13.97
N THR A 248 -27.55 -36.60 15.26
CA THR A 248 -28.88 -37.00 15.77
C THR A 248 -29.76 -35.78 16.00
N VAL A 249 -31.01 -35.79 15.53
CA VAL A 249 -31.98 -34.74 15.86
C VAL A 249 -32.52 -34.96 17.26
N GLY A 250 -32.37 -33.95 18.12
CA GLY A 250 -32.97 -33.94 19.46
C GLY A 250 -34.24 -33.09 19.50
N THR A 251 -35.15 -33.40 20.42
CA THR A 251 -36.36 -32.60 20.71
C THR A 251 -36.09 -31.41 21.66
N ASN A 252 -34.91 -31.36 22.29
CA ASN A 252 -34.59 -30.43 23.38
C ASN A 252 -33.64 -29.28 22.98
N GLY A 253 -33.68 -28.79 21.74
CA GLY A 253 -32.84 -27.65 21.34
C GLY A 253 -31.34 -27.98 21.26
N LEU A 254 -30.98 -29.06 20.56
CA LEU A 254 -29.60 -29.48 20.36
C LEU A 254 -28.82 -28.48 19.47
N PHE A 255 -27.55 -28.21 19.81
CA PHE A 255 -26.69 -27.29 19.08
C PHE A 255 -25.35 -27.89 18.67
N TYR A 256 -24.86 -27.47 17.51
CA TYR A 256 -23.54 -27.75 16.97
C TYR A 256 -22.73 -26.46 16.80
N LYS A 257 -21.42 -26.55 16.96
CA LYS A 257 -20.52 -25.40 16.80
C LYS A 257 -19.72 -25.58 15.52
N GLN A 258 -19.94 -24.70 14.54
CA GLN A 258 -19.09 -24.60 13.37
C GLN A 258 -18.04 -23.52 13.62
N LYS A 259 -16.76 -23.89 13.50
CA LYS A 259 -15.62 -22.99 13.66
C LYS A 259 -15.14 -22.52 12.28
N PHE A 260 -14.77 -21.26 12.18
CA PHE A 260 -14.14 -20.63 11.02
C PHE A 260 -12.82 -20.01 11.46
N THR A 261 -11.76 -20.26 10.70
CA THR A 261 -10.41 -19.79 10.98
C THR A 261 -10.13 -18.51 10.22
N CYS A 262 -9.45 -17.56 10.85
CA CYS A 262 -8.98 -16.35 10.18
C CYS A 262 -7.88 -16.66 9.17
N ASP A 263 -8.10 -16.30 7.90
CA ASP A 263 -7.05 -16.25 6.89
C ASP A 263 -6.33 -14.90 7.01
N LEU A 264 -5.08 -14.94 7.50
CA LEU A 264 -4.28 -13.75 7.75
C LEU A 264 -3.80 -13.05 6.46
N SER A 265 -3.90 -13.73 5.31
CA SER A 265 -3.56 -13.15 4.00
C SER A 265 -4.69 -12.28 3.47
N THR A 266 -5.95 -12.71 3.63
CA THR A 266 -7.12 -11.97 3.14
C THR A 266 -7.75 -11.08 4.20
N GLY A 267 -7.52 -11.37 5.49
CA GLY A 267 -8.15 -10.66 6.61
C GLY A 267 -9.60 -11.06 6.83
N TYR A 268 -10.03 -12.21 6.31
CA TYR A 268 -11.38 -12.74 6.46
C TYR A 268 -11.38 -14.17 7.01
N PHE A 269 -12.51 -14.59 7.57
CA PHE A 269 -12.68 -15.94 8.06
C PHE A 269 -12.99 -16.93 6.91
N THR A 270 -12.48 -18.15 7.01
CA THR A 270 -12.70 -19.27 6.09
C THR A 270 -12.98 -20.55 6.87
N GLY A 271 -13.70 -21.49 6.26
CA GLY A 271 -14.01 -22.80 6.86
C GLY A 271 -15.37 -23.33 6.45
N GLY A 272 -15.58 -24.63 6.63
CA GLY A 272 -16.87 -25.27 6.31
C GLY A 272 -17.28 -25.16 4.83
N GLY A 273 -16.31 -25.00 3.93
CA GLY A 273 -16.53 -24.80 2.49
C GLY A 273 -16.75 -23.35 2.05
N PHE A 274 -16.74 -22.38 2.98
CA PHE A 274 -16.82 -20.96 2.68
C PHE A 274 -15.45 -20.30 2.73
N ASN A 275 -15.25 -19.28 1.89
CA ASN A 275 -14.04 -18.46 1.84
C ASN A 275 -14.39 -16.98 1.98
N ASN A 276 -13.47 -16.21 2.56
CA ASN A 276 -13.58 -14.76 2.70
C ASN A 276 -14.92 -14.26 3.27
N ILE A 277 -15.38 -14.90 4.35
CA ILE A 277 -16.73 -14.70 4.89
C ILE A 277 -16.87 -13.30 5.48
N VAL A 278 -17.88 -12.56 5.04
CA VAL A 278 -18.29 -11.26 5.61
C VAL A 278 -19.48 -11.43 6.53
N SER A 279 -20.49 -12.16 6.09
CA SER A 279 -21.69 -12.44 6.88
C SER A 279 -22.16 -13.86 6.66
N LEU A 280 -22.82 -14.43 7.68
CA LEU A 280 -23.38 -15.78 7.60
C LEU A 280 -24.66 -15.89 8.42
N ALA A 281 -25.49 -16.89 8.10
CA ALA A 281 -26.65 -17.27 8.88
C ALA A 281 -26.99 -18.74 8.66
N GLN A 282 -27.59 -19.36 9.66
CA GLN A 282 -28.29 -20.63 9.50
C GLN A 282 -29.65 -20.36 8.86
N PHE A 283 -30.14 -21.26 8.00
CA PHE A 283 -31.41 -21.10 7.28
C PHE A 283 -32.40 -22.20 7.66
N SER A 284 -33.68 -21.83 7.73
CA SER A 284 -34.84 -22.72 7.94
C SER A 284 -36.03 -22.31 7.09
#